data_AF-A0A356KNH8-F1
#
_entry.id   AF-A0A356KNH8-F1
#
_cell.length_a   1.000
_cell.length_b   1.000
_cell.length_c   1.000
_cell.angle_alpha   90.00
_cell.angle_beta   90.00
_cell.angle_gamma   90.00
#
_symmetry.space_group_name_H-M   'P 1'
#
loop_
_entity.id
_entity.type
_entity.pdbx_description
1 polymer ?
#
loop_
_entity_poly.entity_id
_entity_poly.type
_entity_poly.pdbx_seq_one_letter_code
_entity_poly.pdbx_strand_id
1 'polypeptide(L)'
;EAKDVVEQILEGFFPLIQADAPGAPRARSGLKEFGLPFESDPAITRHLRDFLRRHAREEGELPHGPQGLVRVDHVLFNGGVFKTAVLRERILDAIGNWQERPAALSGSDLDLAVARGAAYYGLVRRGKGTRIKSGAGRSYYLEVGTGDQESRNAICLVPRGLQEGGVVEIDQHGLELTANRPVVFPFHTSTVREDESGEVVELDPEDFDELAPLHTVIRLGKKRGGKAKRVPVKLISRYTEIGTLEIWAAQTGEGEKRWRLELDTRPRAPEPAQGEGLPSAEGAPEEDLPTGELVVDAAKLAEAQTKLQETFRLPAHKAQRPLERLGKELEEVLGSSREGWSVPVIRALFDALLEVQTTRQRSPYHEGRWLNLAGFLLRPGFGSTLDDFRMAGMWKVFLEGLLHPRHDMVRTEWIVALRRIAGGFNRGHQETIFSPVQPYLLGKKRGLSRQLLAEYWRLGASLEHLSAKKKAKLGGVMLDLLEKGKAPPRWGPWALGRLGGRVPLYGPIDRLVPAKTAADWLQRVLKLDPKGGEAIFCVTQLARLTEDRSRNVPDDLRQRARKWLEKREVGARALRPLDEATGGEVRTQQEFYGDSVPIGLSLSPADPA
;
A
#
# COMPACT_ATOMS: atom_id res chain seq x y z
N GLU A 1 3.22 -47.77 -0.92
CA GLU A 1 2.27 -46.65 -1.07
C GLU A 1 2.01 -45.89 0.22
N ALA A 2 1.27 -46.40 1.22
CA ALA A 2 0.95 -45.60 2.43
C ALA A 2 2.18 -45.21 3.28
N LYS A 3 3.20 -46.08 3.39
CA LYS A 3 4.47 -45.76 4.08
C LYS A 3 5.26 -44.69 3.32
N ASP A 4 5.33 -44.79 2.00
CA ASP A 4 6.06 -43.85 1.13
C ASP A 4 5.46 -42.44 1.18
N VAL A 5 4.13 -42.33 1.29
CA VAL A 5 3.44 -41.04 1.45
C VAL A 5 3.73 -40.40 2.81
N VAL A 6 3.73 -41.19 3.89
CA VAL A 6 4.09 -40.68 5.22
C VAL A 6 5.53 -40.20 5.24
N GLU A 7 6.45 -40.95 4.65
CA GLU A 7 7.86 -40.57 4.54
C GLU A 7 8.05 -39.29 3.72
N GLN A 8 7.35 -39.16 2.58
CA GLN A 8 7.35 -37.92 1.78
C GLN A 8 6.83 -36.71 2.56
N ILE A 9 5.78 -36.86 3.37
CA ILE A 9 5.26 -35.77 4.22
C ILE A 9 6.28 -35.40 5.28
N LEU A 10 6.91 -36.39 5.93
CA LEU A 10 7.92 -36.15 6.97
C LEU A 10 9.17 -35.49 6.39
N GLU A 11 9.69 -35.95 5.26
CA GLU A 11 10.87 -35.36 4.63
C GLU A 11 10.57 -33.98 4.00
N GLY A 12 9.34 -33.76 3.51
CA GLY A 12 8.93 -32.47 2.95
C GLY A 12 8.69 -31.37 3.99
N PHE A 13 7.93 -31.68 5.05
CA PHE A 13 7.48 -30.68 6.04
C PHE A 13 8.27 -30.72 7.35
N PHE A 14 8.84 -31.87 7.73
CA PHE A 14 9.56 -32.04 9.00
C PHE A 14 10.92 -32.73 8.82
N PRO A 15 11.79 -32.28 7.89
CA PRO A 15 13.08 -32.92 7.67
C PRO A 15 13.97 -32.86 8.92
N LEU A 16 14.72 -33.93 9.18
CA LEU A 16 15.77 -33.91 10.21
C LEU A 16 16.99 -33.18 9.64
N ILE A 17 17.19 -31.95 10.09
CA ILE A 17 18.29 -31.09 9.68
C ILE A 17 19.34 -30.98 10.78
N GLN A 18 20.59 -30.75 10.40
CA GLN A 18 21.65 -30.42 11.35
C GLN A 18 21.47 -28.99 11.90
N ALA A 19 21.98 -28.70 13.09
CA ALA A 19 21.81 -27.37 13.66
C ALA A 19 22.55 -26.30 12.84
N ASP A 20 23.70 -26.62 12.25
CA ASP A 20 24.50 -25.72 11.41
C ASP A 20 23.98 -25.57 9.98
N ALA A 21 22.94 -26.31 9.59
CA ALA A 21 22.40 -26.25 8.23
C ALA A 21 21.94 -24.82 7.85
N PRO A 22 21.86 -24.50 6.55
CA PRO A 22 21.41 -23.18 6.08
C PRO A 22 20.04 -22.79 6.64
N GLY A 23 19.86 -21.49 6.91
CA GLY A 23 18.60 -20.85 7.32
C GLY A 23 17.44 -21.15 6.37
N ALA A 24 16.21 -21.03 6.86
CA ALA A 24 15.05 -20.91 5.99
C ALA A 24 15.28 -19.72 5.05
N PRO A 25 15.08 -19.88 3.73
CA PRO A 25 15.17 -18.76 2.82
C PRO A 25 14.16 -17.71 3.27
N ARG A 26 14.63 -16.50 3.61
CA ARG A 26 13.73 -15.36 3.85
C ARG A 26 12.83 -15.23 2.63
N ALA A 27 11.52 -15.17 2.84
CA ALA A 27 10.57 -14.94 1.78
C ALA A 27 10.95 -13.66 1.03
N ARG A 28 11.52 -13.79 -0.16
CA ARG A 28 11.43 -12.73 -1.16
C ARG A 28 9.95 -12.67 -1.52
N SER A 29 9.37 -11.47 -1.49
CA SER A 29 7.99 -11.19 -1.88
C SER A 29 7.79 -11.53 -3.38
N GLY A 30 7.70 -12.83 -3.66
CA GLY A 30 7.35 -13.38 -4.95
C GLY A 30 5.84 -13.44 -5.13
N LEU A 31 5.41 -13.70 -6.36
CA LEU A 31 4.01 -13.94 -6.72
C LEU A 31 3.37 -14.95 -5.77
N LYS A 32 2.63 -14.46 -4.77
CA LYS A 32 1.57 -15.24 -4.13
C LYS A 32 0.44 -15.33 -5.15
N GLU A 33 0.27 -16.52 -5.73
CA GLU A 33 -0.98 -16.89 -6.38
C GLU A 33 -2.14 -16.52 -5.44
N PHE A 34 -3.26 -16.06 -6.01
CA PHE A 34 -4.46 -15.65 -5.28
C PHE A 34 -4.87 -16.75 -4.28
N GLY A 35 -4.54 -16.55 -3.00
CA GLY A 35 -4.71 -17.54 -1.94
C GLY A 35 -4.09 -17.07 -0.62
N LEU A 36 -4.36 -17.82 0.47
CA LEU A 36 -3.85 -17.55 1.82
C LEU A 36 -2.32 -17.34 1.79
N PRO A 37 -1.75 -16.51 2.70
CA PRO A 37 -0.33 -16.21 2.69
C PRO A 37 0.50 -17.41 3.16
N PHE A 38 0.71 -18.40 2.29
CA PHE A 38 1.54 -19.56 2.59
C PHE A 38 3.02 -19.17 2.71
N GLU A 39 3.74 -19.82 3.63
CA GLU A 39 5.18 -19.71 3.79
C GLU A 39 5.89 -20.34 2.58
N SER A 40 6.97 -19.71 2.13
CA SER A 40 7.72 -20.11 0.93
C SER A 40 8.55 -21.39 1.13
N ASP A 41 8.94 -21.66 2.37
CA ASP A 41 9.63 -22.87 2.78
C ASP A 41 8.70 -23.77 3.62
N PRO A 42 8.27 -24.92 3.09
CA PRO A 42 7.35 -25.82 3.81
C PRO A 42 8.01 -26.57 4.98
N ALA A 43 9.35 -26.52 5.11
CA ALA A 43 10.09 -27.26 6.14
C ALA A 43 9.97 -26.59 7.52
N ILE A 44 8.96 -26.98 8.30
CA ILE A 44 8.66 -26.48 9.65
C ILE A 44 9.86 -26.61 10.60
N THR A 45 10.62 -27.70 10.50
CA THR A 45 11.82 -27.92 11.35
C THR A 45 12.92 -26.89 11.11
N ARG A 46 13.02 -26.33 9.90
CA ARG A 46 14.00 -25.26 9.58
C ARG A 46 13.63 -23.95 10.27
N HIS A 47 12.35 -23.58 10.20
CA HIS A 47 11.81 -22.42 10.91
C HIS A 47 11.93 -22.56 12.42
N LEU A 48 11.65 -23.76 12.95
CA LEU A 48 11.79 -24.05 14.37
C LEU A 48 13.25 -23.89 14.85
N ARG A 49 14.21 -24.45 14.10
CA ARG A 49 15.64 -24.28 14.40
C ARG A 49 16.05 -22.81 14.36
N ASP A 50 15.64 -22.07 13.34
CA ASP A 50 15.98 -20.65 13.20
C ASP A 50 15.34 -19.78 14.28
N PHE A 51 14.15 -20.17 14.74
CA PHE A 51 13.54 -19.57 15.93
C PHE A 51 14.43 -19.80 17.16
N LEU A 52 14.84 -21.04 17.45
CA LEU A 52 15.71 -21.35 18.59
C LEU A 52 17.09 -20.67 18.49
N ARG A 53 17.65 -20.54 17.27
CA ARG A 53 18.92 -19.86 17.04
C ARG A 53 18.82 -18.35 17.27
N ARG A 54 17.74 -17.70 16.81
CA ARG A 54 17.54 -16.27 16.99
C ARG A 54 17.41 -15.90 18.46
N HIS A 55 16.61 -16.66 19.20
CA HIS A 55 16.39 -16.40 20.63
C HIS A 55 17.56 -16.84 21.51
N ALA A 56 18.53 -17.59 20.99
CA ALA A 56 19.76 -17.89 21.71
C ALA A 56 20.72 -16.69 21.80
N ARG A 57 20.49 -15.64 20.99
CA ARG A 57 21.30 -14.42 20.97
C ARG A 57 20.75 -13.30 21.85
N GLU A 58 19.58 -13.51 22.46
CA GLU A 58 19.00 -12.59 23.45
C GLU A 58 19.74 -12.79 24.77
N GLU A 59 20.56 -11.82 25.17
CA GLU A 59 21.29 -11.87 26.44
C GLU A 59 20.30 -11.82 27.61
N GLY A 60 20.32 -12.81 28.51
CA GLY A 60 19.70 -12.61 29.83
C GLY A 60 19.37 -13.84 30.66
N GLU A 61 18.54 -14.79 30.19
CA GLU A 61 17.90 -15.72 31.14
C GLU A 61 17.68 -17.16 30.64
N LEU A 62 17.86 -17.43 29.34
CA LEU A 62 17.59 -18.78 28.80
C LEU A 62 18.87 -19.62 28.76
N PRO A 63 18.87 -20.82 29.35
CA PRO A 63 20.02 -21.71 29.25
C PRO A 63 20.31 -22.05 27.77
N HIS A 64 21.55 -21.85 27.35
CA HIS A 64 21.98 -22.22 26.01
C HIS A 64 22.15 -23.74 25.93
N GLY A 65 21.55 -24.35 24.91
CA GLY A 65 21.83 -25.72 24.52
C GLY A 65 23.16 -25.82 23.76
N PRO A 66 23.63 -27.04 23.47
CA PRO A 66 24.76 -27.24 22.56
C PRO A 66 24.47 -26.59 21.19
N GLN A 67 25.53 -26.19 20.47
CA GLN A 67 25.45 -25.66 19.10
C GLN A 67 24.78 -24.26 18.93
N GLY A 68 24.65 -23.48 20.01
CA GLY A 68 24.23 -22.07 19.94
C GLY A 68 22.72 -21.87 19.73
N LEU A 69 21.91 -22.79 20.24
CA LEU A 69 20.44 -22.75 20.24
C LEU A 69 19.90 -22.63 21.67
N VAL A 70 18.66 -22.16 21.82
CA VAL A 70 17.94 -22.20 23.11
C VAL A 70 17.73 -23.65 23.55
N ARG A 71 18.00 -23.94 24.83
CA ARG A 71 17.72 -25.24 25.43
C ARG A 71 16.21 -25.45 25.56
N VAL A 72 15.74 -26.63 25.16
CA VAL A 72 14.34 -27.06 25.24
C VAL A 72 14.27 -28.33 26.07
N ASP A 73 13.75 -28.25 27.29
CA ASP A 73 13.58 -29.42 28.15
C ASP A 73 12.25 -30.15 27.89
N HIS A 74 11.22 -29.40 27.50
CA HIS A 74 9.86 -29.92 27.37
C HIS A 74 9.16 -29.36 26.12
N VAL A 75 8.30 -30.17 25.50
CA VAL A 75 7.44 -29.78 24.36
C VAL A 75 5.97 -30.03 24.69
N LEU A 76 5.15 -28.98 24.58
CA LEU A 76 3.69 -29.07 24.66
C LEU A 76 3.11 -29.07 23.24
N PHE A 77 2.41 -30.14 22.87
CA PHE A 77 1.71 -30.22 21.58
C PHE A 77 0.27 -29.71 21.69
N ASN A 78 -0.23 -29.06 20.64
CA ASN A 78 -1.59 -28.53 20.59
C ASN A 78 -2.14 -28.48 19.14
N GLY A 79 -3.44 -28.73 18.98
CA GLY A 79 -4.11 -28.70 17.68
C GLY A 79 -4.16 -30.05 16.97
N GLY A 80 -5.11 -30.19 16.04
CA GLY A 80 -5.47 -31.46 15.41
C GLY A 80 -4.35 -32.15 14.63
N VAL A 81 -3.40 -31.39 14.08
CA VAL A 81 -2.23 -31.93 13.35
C VAL A 81 -1.40 -32.86 14.24
N PHE A 82 -1.26 -32.52 15.52
CA PHE A 82 -0.46 -33.30 16.45
C PHE A 82 -1.22 -34.43 17.11
N LYS A 83 -2.43 -34.80 16.66
CA LYS A 83 -3.09 -36.05 17.10
C LYS A 83 -2.28 -37.28 16.70
N THR A 84 -1.62 -37.21 15.55
CA THR A 84 -0.76 -38.28 15.05
C THR A 84 0.54 -38.35 15.85
N ALA A 85 0.81 -39.50 16.46
CA ALA A 85 2.04 -39.72 17.24
C ALA A 85 3.31 -39.53 16.39
N VAL A 86 3.28 -39.96 15.13
CA VAL A 86 4.42 -39.88 14.19
C VAL A 86 4.96 -38.45 14.06
N LEU A 87 4.09 -37.44 13.98
CA LEU A 87 4.52 -36.04 13.86
C LEU A 87 5.08 -35.48 15.18
N ARG A 88 4.52 -35.93 16.32
CA ARG A 88 5.05 -35.55 17.63
C ARG A 88 6.45 -36.12 17.82
N GLU A 89 6.63 -37.41 17.57
CA GLU A 89 7.95 -38.07 17.65
C GLU A 89 8.96 -37.39 16.72
N ARG A 90 8.56 -37.08 15.47
CA ARG A 90 9.44 -36.41 14.50
C ARG A 90 9.94 -35.05 14.97
N ILE A 91 9.09 -34.25 15.64
CA ILE A 91 9.50 -32.96 16.21
C ILE A 91 10.46 -33.16 17.39
N LEU A 92 10.18 -34.12 18.28
CA LEU A 92 11.07 -34.44 19.39
C LEU A 92 12.43 -34.92 18.88
N ASP A 93 12.45 -35.73 17.82
CA ASP A 93 13.68 -36.20 17.17
C ASP A 93 14.43 -35.06 16.50
N ALA A 94 13.74 -34.13 15.83
CA ALA A 94 14.36 -32.96 15.22
C ALA A 94 15.05 -32.07 16.26
N ILE A 95 14.38 -31.80 17.39
CA ILE A 95 14.99 -31.05 18.50
C ILE A 95 16.12 -31.86 19.14
N GLY A 96 15.93 -33.17 19.34
CA GLY A 96 16.92 -34.10 19.88
C GLY A 96 18.15 -34.29 18.98
N ASN A 97 18.07 -33.91 17.69
CA ASN A 97 19.23 -33.88 16.82
C ASN A 97 20.11 -32.65 17.05
N TRP A 98 19.57 -31.60 17.68
CA TRP A 98 20.30 -30.36 17.97
C TRP A 98 20.77 -30.27 19.43
N GLN A 99 20.09 -30.99 20.33
CA GLN A 99 20.33 -30.97 21.78
C GLN A 99 19.82 -32.27 22.44
N GLU A 100 19.85 -32.36 23.78
CA GLU A 100 19.21 -33.49 24.46
C GLU A 100 17.72 -33.56 24.11
N ARG A 101 17.21 -34.78 23.85
CA ARG A 101 15.83 -34.97 23.37
C ARG A 101 14.83 -34.49 24.44
N PRO A 102 13.95 -33.52 24.14
CA PRO A 102 13.01 -33.00 25.12
C PRO A 102 11.92 -34.01 25.48
N ALA A 103 11.36 -33.87 26.67
CA ALA A 103 10.20 -34.64 27.10
C ALA A 103 8.90 -34.04 26.55
N ALA A 104 7.99 -34.87 26.05
CA ALA A 104 6.64 -34.42 25.69
C ALA A 104 5.77 -34.25 26.95
N LEU A 105 5.13 -33.09 27.10
CA LEU A 105 4.17 -32.86 28.17
C LEU A 105 2.85 -33.59 27.88
N SER A 106 2.37 -34.35 28.87
CA SER A 106 1.12 -35.12 28.80
C SER A 106 -0.04 -34.41 29.51
N GLY A 107 -1.29 -34.76 29.18
CA GLY A 107 -2.47 -34.42 29.99
C GLY A 107 -3.42 -33.36 29.41
N SER A 108 -3.13 -32.81 28.23
CA SER A 108 -4.05 -31.94 27.49
C SER A 108 -4.72 -32.68 26.34
N ASP A 109 -6.04 -32.61 26.27
CA ASP A 109 -6.78 -32.93 25.04
C ASP A 109 -6.35 -31.91 23.97
N LEU A 110 -5.79 -32.40 22.86
CA LEU A 110 -5.17 -31.57 21.82
C LEU A 110 -6.17 -30.66 21.09
N ASP A 111 -7.46 -31.02 21.07
CA ASP A 111 -8.50 -30.17 20.48
C ASP A 111 -8.97 -29.11 21.48
N LEU A 112 -9.00 -29.45 22.77
CA LEU A 112 -9.54 -28.60 23.81
C LEU A 112 -8.50 -27.76 24.54
N ALA A 113 -7.20 -27.98 24.34
CA ALA A 113 -6.13 -27.33 25.10
C ALA A 113 -6.23 -25.81 25.04
N VAL A 114 -6.48 -25.23 23.86
CA VAL A 114 -6.68 -23.78 23.69
C VAL A 114 -7.93 -23.29 24.44
N ALA A 115 -9.06 -23.97 24.24
CA ALA A 115 -10.33 -23.58 24.87
C ALA A 115 -10.27 -23.66 26.40
N ARG A 116 -9.60 -24.68 26.94
CA ARG A 116 -9.34 -24.82 28.38
C ARG A 116 -8.45 -23.71 28.90
N GLY A 117 -7.39 -23.36 28.18
CA GLY A 117 -6.52 -22.23 28.51
C GLY A 117 -7.30 -20.90 28.53
N ALA A 118 -8.15 -20.66 27.53
CA ALA A 118 -9.00 -19.47 27.46
C ALA A 118 -10.03 -19.42 28.61
N ALA A 119 -10.67 -20.53 28.94
CA ALA A 119 -11.61 -20.63 30.06
C ALA A 119 -10.90 -20.41 31.41
N TYR A 120 -9.72 -21.00 31.61
CA TYR A 120 -8.88 -20.77 32.77
C TYR A 120 -8.49 -19.29 32.88
N TYR A 121 -8.05 -18.68 31.78
CA TYR A 121 -7.73 -17.25 31.74
C TYR A 121 -8.93 -16.38 32.15
N GLY A 122 -10.15 -16.74 31.72
CA GLY A 122 -11.39 -16.11 32.18
C GLY A 122 -11.60 -16.18 33.70
N LEU A 123 -11.21 -17.27 34.34
CA LEU A 123 -11.23 -17.41 35.82
C LEU A 123 -10.14 -16.57 36.49
N VAL A 124 -8.92 -16.55 35.92
CA VAL A 124 -7.82 -15.71 36.41
C VAL A 124 -8.19 -14.23 36.37
N ARG A 125 -8.88 -13.77 35.32
CA ARG A 125 -9.42 -12.38 35.23
C ARG A 125 -10.44 -12.05 36.32
N ARG A 126 -11.06 -13.06 36.94
CA ARG A 126 -11.98 -12.92 38.09
C ARG A 126 -11.27 -13.15 39.43
N GLY A 127 -9.94 -13.12 39.44
CA GLY A 127 -9.11 -13.33 40.64
C GLY A 127 -8.99 -14.78 41.09
N LYS A 128 -9.34 -15.75 40.22
CA LYS A 128 -9.32 -17.18 40.54
C LYS A 128 -8.25 -17.90 39.71
N GLY A 129 -7.07 -18.08 40.29
CA GLY A 129 -5.94 -18.80 39.67
C GLY A 129 -4.67 -17.95 39.55
N THR A 130 -3.66 -18.50 38.88
CA THR A 130 -2.34 -17.86 38.70
C THR A 130 -2.28 -17.20 37.34
N ARG A 131 -1.88 -15.92 37.30
CA ARG A 131 -1.69 -15.18 36.06
C ARG A 131 -0.29 -15.38 35.52
N ILE A 132 -0.18 -15.94 34.32
CA ILE A 132 1.05 -15.94 33.52
C ILE A 132 1.13 -14.57 32.84
N LYS A 133 2.29 -13.92 32.91
CA LYS A 133 2.54 -12.66 32.22
C LYS A 133 3.53 -12.91 31.09
N SER A 134 3.19 -12.50 29.87
CA SER A 134 4.13 -12.42 28.76
C SER A 134 4.28 -10.94 28.40
N GLY A 135 5.51 -10.46 28.28
CA GLY A 135 5.74 -9.13 27.73
C GLY A 135 5.47 -9.07 26.23
N ALA A 136 5.55 -7.88 25.64
CA ALA A 136 5.52 -7.69 24.19
C ALA A 136 6.64 -8.51 23.52
N GLY A 137 6.29 -9.37 22.55
CA GLY A 137 7.26 -10.23 21.86
C GLY A 137 8.13 -9.53 20.81
N ARG A 138 7.93 -8.22 20.60
CA ARG A 138 8.64 -7.39 19.63
C ARG A 138 8.50 -5.91 20.01
N SER A 139 9.41 -5.08 19.50
CA SER A 139 9.36 -3.63 19.63
C SER A 139 8.52 -3.03 18.51
N TYR A 140 7.80 -1.94 18.80
CA TYR A 140 6.95 -1.22 17.84
C TYR A 140 7.38 0.23 17.73
N TYR A 141 7.42 0.76 16.50
CA TYR A 141 7.95 2.08 16.19
C TYR A 141 7.00 2.86 15.28
N LEU A 142 7.05 4.18 15.37
CA LEU A 142 6.32 5.11 14.51
C LEU A 142 7.29 6.07 13.84
N GLU A 143 7.25 6.15 12.52
CA GLU A 143 8.11 7.05 11.75
C GLU A 143 7.77 8.52 12.03
N VAL A 144 8.82 9.32 12.23
CA VAL A 144 8.75 10.76 12.52
C VAL A 144 9.47 11.56 11.43
N GLY A 145 8.85 12.65 10.97
CA GLY A 145 9.48 13.58 10.04
C GLY A 145 10.48 14.49 10.75
N THR A 146 11.72 14.57 10.26
CA THR A 146 12.78 15.43 10.83
C THR A 146 13.09 16.67 10.00
N GLY A 147 12.39 16.89 8.88
CA GLY A 147 12.61 18.01 7.96
C GLY A 147 13.75 17.77 6.96
N ASP A 148 14.67 16.87 7.28
CA ASP A 148 15.64 16.29 6.35
C ASP A 148 14.98 15.13 5.58
N GLN A 149 15.19 15.05 4.27
CA GLN A 149 14.60 14.01 3.41
C GLN A 149 15.49 12.76 3.26
N GLU A 150 16.72 12.80 3.78
CA GLU A 150 17.70 11.72 3.58
C GLU A 150 17.65 10.61 4.65
N SER A 151 17.37 10.92 5.91
CA SER A 151 17.29 9.94 7.01
C SER A 151 15.84 9.66 7.44
N ARG A 152 15.42 8.39 7.43
CA ARG A 152 14.13 7.96 8.01
C ARG A 152 14.34 7.65 9.49
N ASN A 153 13.67 8.39 10.36
CA ASN A 153 13.75 8.20 11.79
C ASN A 153 12.42 7.68 12.33
N ALA A 154 12.46 6.80 13.32
CA ALA A 154 11.27 6.32 14.02
C ALA A 154 11.46 6.39 15.52
N ILE A 155 10.37 6.63 16.24
CA ILE A 155 10.35 6.62 17.69
C ILE A 155 9.82 5.28 18.21
N CYS A 156 10.53 4.68 19.17
CA CYS A 156 10.08 3.45 19.83
C CYS A 156 8.84 3.74 20.69
N LEU A 157 7.71 3.12 20.34
CA LEU A 157 6.43 3.29 21.03
C LEU A 157 6.25 2.29 22.16
N VAL A 158 6.62 1.04 21.91
CA VAL A 158 6.52 -0.07 22.85
C VAL A 158 7.78 -0.91 22.72
N PRO A 159 8.60 -0.99 23.77
CA PRO A 159 9.78 -1.83 23.79
C PRO A 159 9.37 -3.28 23.95
N ARG A 160 10.22 -4.16 23.45
CA ARG A 160 10.13 -5.59 23.73
C ARG A 160 10.11 -5.83 25.25
N GLY A 161 9.31 -6.80 25.69
CA GLY A 161 9.18 -7.14 27.11
C GLY A 161 8.20 -6.25 27.89
N LEU A 162 7.63 -5.19 27.30
CA LEU A 162 6.60 -4.37 27.96
C LEU A 162 5.45 -5.26 28.41
N GLN A 163 5.15 -5.22 29.71
CA GLN A 163 4.11 -6.07 30.31
C GLN A 163 2.72 -5.75 29.73
N GLU A 164 1.90 -6.77 29.53
CA GLU A 164 0.49 -6.61 29.15
C GLU A 164 -0.25 -5.63 30.09
N GLY A 165 -1.03 -4.73 29.51
CA GLY A 165 -1.67 -3.62 30.21
C GLY A 165 -0.75 -2.44 30.47
N GLY A 166 0.54 -2.54 30.11
CA GLY A 166 1.51 -1.47 30.21
C GLY A 166 1.10 -0.25 29.40
N VAL A 167 1.19 0.91 30.03
CA VAL A 167 0.97 2.22 29.40
C VAL A 167 2.30 2.95 29.40
N VAL A 168 2.70 3.41 28.22
CA VAL A 168 3.90 4.20 28.00
C VAL A 168 3.46 5.59 27.57
N GLU A 169 4.03 6.61 28.19
CA GLU A 169 3.85 8.01 27.80
C GLU A 169 5.18 8.58 27.32
N ILE A 170 5.19 9.15 26.13
CA ILE A 170 6.35 9.70 25.43
C ILE A 170 6.09 11.19 25.25
N ASP A 171 6.78 12.00 26.04
CA ASP A 171 6.73 13.47 26.03
C ASP A 171 8.15 14.05 25.84
N GLN A 172 8.95 13.37 25.01
CA GLN A 172 10.30 13.81 24.60
C GLN A 172 10.29 14.31 23.15
N HIS A 173 11.39 14.94 22.72
CA HIS A 173 11.66 15.35 21.32
C HIS A 173 10.73 16.39 20.69
N GLY A 174 9.87 17.06 21.49
CA GLY A 174 9.02 18.14 21.00
C GLY A 174 8.12 17.71 19.85
N LEU A 175 7.38 16.60 20.04
CA LEU A 175 6.58 15.99 18.99
C LEU A 175 5.45 16.92 18.51
N GLU A 176 5.35 17.08 17.20
CA GLU A 176 4.32 17.88 16.55
C GLU A 176 3.42 17.01 15.65
N LEU A 177 2.12 17.05 15.91
CA LEU A 177 1.08 16.41 15.12
C LEU A 177 0.57 17.36 14.04
N THR A 178 0.60 16.93 12.78
CA THR A 178 0.08 17.70 11.66
C THR A 178 -1.44 17.52 11.54
N ALA A 179 -2.19 18.59 11.80
CA ALA A 179 -3.65 18.59 11.74
C ALA A 179 -4.22 19.36 10.54
N ASN A 180 -5.49 19.08 10.25
CA ASN A 180 -6.34 19.66 9.20
C ASN A 180 -5.86 19.41 7.75
N ARG A 181 -5.01 18.40 7.53
CA ARG A 181 -4.64 17.89 6.20
C ARG A 181 -4.46 16.36 6.23
N PRO A 182 -4.55 15.68 5.08
CA PRO A 182 -4.20 14.27 4.98
C PRO A 182 -2.75 14.04 5.38
N VAL A 183 -2.53 13.04 6.22
CA VAL A 183 -1.24 12.62 6.73
C VAL A 183 -1.13 11.10 6.76
N VAL A 184 0.09 10.59 6.74
CA VAL A 184 0.39 9.16 6.92
C VAL A 184 1.21 8.94 8.20
N PHE A 185 0.92 7.87 8.93
CA PHE A 185 1.70 7.39 10.07
C PHE A 185 2.24 6.00 9.72
N PRO A 186 3.48 5.91 9.20
CA PRO A 186 4.14 4.64 8.93
C PRO A 186 4.57 3.96 10.23
N PHE A 187 4.18 2.70 10.40
CA PHE A 187 4.52 1.89 11.56
C PHE A 187 5.54 0.83 11.20
N HIS A 188 6.46 0.55 12.11
CA HIS A 188 7.51 -0.45 11.95
C HIS A 188 7.57 -1.34 13.18
N THR A 189 8.12 -2.54 13.01
CA THR A 189 8.35 -3.47 14.13
C THR A 189 9.70 -4.16 14.00
N SER A 190 10.30 -4.50 15.14
CA SER A 190 11.56 -5.24 15.18
C SER A 190 11.50 -6.34 16.22
N THR A 191 12.03 -7.51 15.89
CA THR A 191 12.24 -8.62 16.82
C THR A 191 13.69 -8.73 17.31
N VAL A 192 14.60 -7.90 16.81
CA VAL A 192 16.04 -7.99 17.10
C VAL A 192 16.56 -6.78 17.87
N ARG A 193 15.82 -5.68 17.89
CA ARG A 193 16.19 -4.45 18.59
C ARG A 193 15.58 -4.34 19.98
N GLU A 194 16.36 -3.76 20.90
CA GLU A 194 16.01 -3.51 22.31
C GLU A 194 16.14 -2.03 22.64
N ASP A 195 15.38 -1.18 21.95
CA ASP A 195 15.37 0.27 22.18
C ASP A 195 14.36 0.65 23.28
N GLU A 196 14.63 1.69 24.05
CA GLU A 196 13.75 2.17 25.12
C GLU A 196 12.54 2.96 24.58
N SER A 197 11.48 3.06 25.39
CA SER A 197 10.31 3.88 25.04
C SER A 197 10.68 5.34 24.83
N GLY A 198 10.33 5.89 23.67
CA GLY A 198 10.62 7.29 23.31
C GLY A 198 11.98 7.49 22.63
N GLU A 199 12.82 6.46 22.54
CA GLU A 199 14.08 6.53 21.82
C GLU A 199 13.84 6.72 20.31
N VAL A 200 14.54 7.68 19.71
CA VAL A 200 14.49 7.94 18.26
C VAL A 200 15.66 7.23 17.60
N VAL A 201 15.34 6.34 16.68
CA VAL A 201 16.29 5.49 15.98
C VAL A 201 16.21 5.71 14.46
N GLU A 202 17.33 5.52 13.79
CA GLU A 202 17.37 5.51 12.33
C GLU A 202 16.84 4.16 11.81
N LEU A 203 15.96 4.20 10.81
CA LEU A 203 15.34 3.02 10.24
C LEU A 203 16.28 2.36 9.23
N ASP A 204 16.97 1.30 9.66
CA ASP A 204 17.71 0.38 8.78
C ASP A 204 16.78 -0.73 8.23
N PRO A 205 16.63 -0.88 6.90
CA PRO A 205 15.84 -1.94 6.30
C PRO A 205 16.17 -3.38 6.75
N GLU A 206 17.36 -3.65 7.30
CA GLU A 206 17.73 -4.99 7.77
C GLU A 206 17.14 -5.35 9.15
N ASP A 207 16.84 -4.35 9.96
CA ASP A 207 16.42 -4.48 11.37
C ASP A 207 14.90 -4.35 11.60
N PHE A 208 14.17 -3.80 10.62
CA PHE A 208 12.76 -3.43 10.76
C PHE A 208 11.86 -4.07 9.69
N ASP A 209 10.69 -4.55 10.12
CA ASP A 209 9.56 -4.92 9.26
C ASP A 209 8.54 -3.77 9.22
N GLU A 210 8.07 -3.41 8.02
CA GLU A 210 7.07 -2.35 7.84
C GLU A 210 5.64 -2.90 8.03
N LEU A 211 4.83 -2.18 8.79
CA LEU A 211 3.41 -2.48 9.03
C LEU A 211 2.51 -1.62 8.13
N ALA A 212 1.24 -2.00 8.01
CA ALA A 212 0.27 -1.23 7.25
C ALA A 212 0.17 0.21 7.81
N PRO A 213 0.48 1.25 7.00
CA PRO A 213 0.51 2.62 7.49
C PRO A 213 -0.91 3.14 7.75
N LEU A 214 -1.06 3.99 8.76
CA LEU A 214 -2.32 4.65 9.03
C LEU A 214 -2.44 5.94 8.21
N HIS A 215 -3.42 5.99 7.31
CA HIS A 215 -3.80 7.19 6.58
C HIS A 215 -4.99 7.87 7.25
N THR A 216 -4.82 9.12 7.69
CA THR A 216 -5.91 9.82 8.39
C THR A 216 -5.80 11.35 8.27
N VAL A 217 -6.82 12.06 8.77
CA VAL A 217 -6.85 13.51 8.92
C VAL A 217 -7.13 13.84 10.37
N ILE A 218 -6.13 14.34 11.09
CA ILE A 218 -6.28 14.81 12.47
C ILE A 218 -6.99 16.17 12.46
N ARG A 219 -8.06 16.35 13.26
CA ARG A 219 -8.86 17.58 13.26
C ARG A 219 -8.67 18.41 14.53
N LEU A 220 -8.51 19.72 14.37
CA LEU A 220 -8.50 20.70 15.47
C LEU A 220 -9.70 21.66 15.40
N GLY A 221 -10.60 21.58 16.39
CA GLY A 221 -11.69 22.55 16.59
C GLY A 221 -13.02 22.15 15.91
N LYS A 222 -14.08 22.92 16.21
CA LYS A 222 -15.46 22.66 15.72
C LYS A 222 -15.71 23.15 14.29
N LYS A 223 -14.88 24.04 13.73
CA LYS A 223 -14.96 24.50 12.34
C LYS A 223 -14.00 23.71 11.46
N ARG A 224 -14.53 23.02 10.44
CA ARG A 224 -13.77 22.27 9.43
C ARG A 224 -13.16 23.23 8.40
N GLY A 225 -11.87 23.06 8.07
CA GLY A 225 -11.17 23.90 7.07
C GLY A 225 -10.09 24.86 7.61
N GLY A 226 -9.58 24.65 8.83
CA GLY A 226 -8.42 25.40 9.32
C GLY A 226 -7.17 25.14 8.47
N LYS A 227 -6.29 26.15 8.33
CA LYS A 227 -4.96 25.95 7.72
C LYS A 227 -4.23 24.80 8.41
N ALA A 228 -3.35 24.10 7.67
CA ALA A 228 -2.48 23.07 8.23
C ALA A 228 -1.79 23.63 9.47
N LYS A 229 -1.99 22.98 10.61
CA LYS A 229 -1.50 23.45 11.91
C LYS A 229 -0.72 22.31 12.56
N ARG A 230 0.49 22.62 13.01
CA ARG A 230 1.29 21.72 13.86
C ARG A 230 0.85 21.91 15.30
N VAL A 231 0.66 20.80 16.01
CA VAL A 231 0.17 20.76 17.38
C VAL A 231 1.19 20.01 18.23
N PRO A 232 1.74 20.64 19.26
CA PRO A 232 2.55 19.92 20.25
C PRO A 232 1.72 18.80 20.88
N VAL A 233 2.25 17.57 20.84
CA VAL A 233 1.60 16.39 21.39
C VAL A 233 2.59 15.54 22.19
N LYS A 234 2.05 14.75 23.11
CA LYS A 234 2.70 13.57 23.68
C LYS A 234 2.05 12.32 23.11
N LEU A 235 2.83 11.24 22.95
CA LEU A 235 2.28 9.96 22.55
C LEU A 235 1.99 9.11 23.78
N ILE A 236 0.86 8.42 23.76
CA ILE A 236 0.47 7.45 24.77
C ILE A 236 0.28 6.13 24.04
N SER A 237 0.98 5.09 24.46
CA SER A 237 0.87 3.74 23.90
C SER A 237 0.39 2.79 24.98
N ARG A 238 -0.58 1.94 24.68
CA ARG A 238 -1.05 0.87 25.56
C ARG A 238 -0.91 -0.47 24.86
N TYR A 239 -0.11 -1.34 25.44
CA TYR A 239 -0.04 -2.73 25.00
C TYR A 239 -1.12 -3.54 25.72
N THR A 240 -2.13 -3.99 24.99
CA THR A 240 -3.30 -4.64 25.59
C THR A 240 -3.02 -6.12 25.91
N GLU A 241 -3.82 -6.69 26.80
CA GLU A 241 -3.77 -8.12 27.19
C GLU A 241 -4.09 -9.08 26.03
N ILE A 242 -4.64 -8.57 24.92
CA ILE A 242 -4.95 -9.36 23.71
C ILE A 242 -3.90 -9.21 22.60
N GLY A 243 -2.76 -8.58 22.91
CA GLY A 243 -1.65 -8.36 21.97
C GLY A 243 -1.85 -7.19 21.00
N THR A 244 -2.92 -6.40 21.17
CA THR A 244 -3.17 -5.20 20.35
C THR A 244 -2.44 -3.99 20.92
N LEU A 245 -1.85 -3.18 20.03
CA LEU A 245 -1.25 -1.90 20.36
C LEU A 245 -2.26 -0.77 20.13
N GLU A 246 -2.56 0.00 21.17
CA GLU A 246 -3.38 1.20 21.07
C GLU A 246 -2.51 2.43 21.26
N ILE A 247 -2.58 3.38 20.33
CA ILE A 247 -1.74 4.57 20.33
C ILE A 247 -2.66 5.79 20.35
N TRP A 248 -2.26 6.81 21.09
CA TRP A 248 -2.92 8.11 21.09
C TRP A 248 -1.88 9.22 21.02
N ALA A 249 -2.21 10.27 20.27
CA ALA A 249 -1.54 11.55 20.41
C ALA A 249 -2.41 12.45 21.29
N ALA A 250 -1.85 12.95 22.39
CA ALA A 250 -2.52 13.87 23.31
C ALA A 250 -1.87 15.25 23.21
N GLN A 251 -2.67 16.30 23.00
CA GLN A 251 -2.18 17.68 22.94
C GLN A 251 -1.51 18.09 24.26
N THR A 252 -0.35 18.72 24.17
CA THR A 252 0.31 19.37 25.32
C THR A 252 -0.12 20.83 25.44
N GLY A 253 -0.29 21.34 26.68
CA GLY A 253 -0.75 22.72 26.96
C GLY A 253 -2.28 22.90 27.09
N GLU A 254 -2.77 24.13 26.92
CA GLU A 254 -4.20 24.45 27.11
C GLU A 254 -5.11 23.86 26.01
N GLY A 255 -6.04 23.00 26.42
CA GLY A 255 -6.99 22.31 25.56
C GLY A 255 -6.69 20.83 25.45
N GLU A 256 -7.20 20.04 26.41
CA GLU A 256 -6.97 18.59 26.50
C GLU A 256 -7.70 17.87 25.35
N LYS A 257 -6.99 17.60 24.25
CA LYS A 257 -7.49 16.83 23.12
C LYS A 257 -6.64 15.60 22.91
N ARG A 258 -7.29 14.47 22.67
CA ARG A 258 -6.64 13.19 22.42
C ARG A 258 -7.16 12.59 21.13
N TRP A 259 -6.25 12.17 20.26
CA TRP A 259 -6.54 11.51 18.99
C TRP A 259 -6.04 10.07 19.03
N ARG A 260 -6.90 9.11 18.70
CA ARG A 260 -6.53 7.69 18.61
C ARG A 260 -5.88 7.42 17.26
N LEU A 261 -4.71 6.78 17.27
CA LEU A 261 -4.00 6.25 16.12
C LEU A 261 -4.13 4.73 16.20
N GLU A 262 -5.03 4.14 15.40
CA GLU A 262 -5.29 2.70 15.47
C GLU A 262 -4.28 1.92 14.65
N LEU A 263 -3.73 0.87 15.26
CA LEU A 263 -2.90 -0.14 14.62
C LEU A 263 -3.55 -1.52 14.84
N ASP A 264 -4.01 -2.16 13.76
CA ASP A 264 -4.39 -3.56 13.83
C ASP A 264 -3.12 -4.41 13.74
N THR A 265 -2.75 -5.05 14.84
CA THR A 265 -1.51 -5.83 14.99
C THR A 265 -1.65 -7.26 14.46
N ARG A 266 -2.85 -7.66 14.02
CA ARG A 266 -3.09 -8.99 13.45
C ARG A 266 -2.85 -8.96 11.95
N PRO A 267 -2.10 -9.92 11.38
CA PRO A 267 -2.11 -10.13 9.94
C PRO A 267 -3.53 -10.54 9.53
N ARG A 268 -4.28 -9.63 8.91
CA ARG A 268 -5.60 -9.94 8.37
C ARG A 268 -5.40 -10.88 7.17
N ALA A 269 -5.80 -12.14 7.31
CA ALA A 269 -5.96 -13.03 6.17
C ALA A 269 -7.05 -12.44 5.26
N PRO A 270 -6.83 -12.33 3.93
CA PRO A 270 -7.88 -11.92 3.02
C PRO A 270 -8.95 -13.02 2.95
N GLU A 271 -10.21 -12.66 3.20
CA GLU A 271 -11.32 -13.58 3.02
C GLU A 271 -11.48 -13.93 1.52
N PRO A 272 -11.61 -15.22 1.17
CA PRO A 272 -11.83 -15.62 -0.21
C PRO A 272 -13.25 -15.25 -0.65
N ALA A 273 -13.35 -14.63 -1.82
CA ALA A 273 -14.61 -14.46 -2.54
C ALA A 273 -14.93 -15.74 -3.33
N GLN A 274 -16.06 -16.37 -3.01
CA GLN A 274 -16.91 -17.31 -3.80
C GLN A 274 -17.97 -17.85 -2.83
N GLY A 275 -19.27 -17.98 -3.08
CA GLY A 275 -20.06 -18.15 -4.29
C GLY A 275 -20.99 -19.35 -4.10
N GLU A 276 -22.30 -19.09 -3.99
CA GLU A 276 -23.47 -20.00 -4.16
C GLU A 276 -24.01 -20.86 -2.97
N GLY A 277 -25.26 -20.59 -2.53
CA GLY A 277 -26.30 -21.65 -2.37
C GLY A 277 -26.90 -22.05 -0.99
N LEU A 278 -27.70 -21.17 -0.35
CA LEU A 278 -28.92 -21.44 0.51
C LEU A 278 -28.81 -22.26 1.84
N PRO A 279 -29.80 -22.20 2.78
CA PRO A 279 -30.86 -21.21 3.06
C PRO A 279 -30.82 -20.65 4.51
N SER A 280 -31.70 -19.68 4.76
CA SER A 280 -31.93 -18.91 5.99
C SER A 280 -31.90 -19.70 7.31
N ALA A 281 -31.19 -19.16 8.31
CA ALA A 281 -31.45 -19.40 9.72
C ALA A 281 -31.63 -18.04 10.41
N GLU A 282 -32.88 -17.73 10.72
CA GLU A 282 -33.28 -16.61 11.56
C GLU A 282 -32.83 -16.85 13.01
N GLY A 283 -32.39 -15.78 13.69
CA GLY A 283 -32.35 -15.73 15.15
C GLY A 283 -30.96 -15.76 15.80
N ALA A 284 -30.24 -14.65 15.76
CA ALA A 284 -29.32 -14.25 16.83
C ALA A 284 -29.30 -12.71 16.93
N PRO A 285 -29.40 -12.13 18.14
CA PRO A 285 -29.53 -10.69 18.34
C PRO A 285 -28.26 -9.94 17.94
N GLU A 286 -28.45 -8.81 17.26
CA GLU A 286 -27.42 -7.82 16.90
C GLU A 286 -26.73 -7.30 18.17
N GLU A 287 -25.50 -7.75 18.42
CA GLU A 287 -24.56 -7.04 19.29
C GLU A 287 -23.54 -6.31 18.40
N ASP A 288 -23.53 -4.99 18.56
CA ASP A 288 -22.67 -4.00 17.91
C ASP A 288 -21.19 -4.42 17.87
N LEU A 289 -20.77 -4.99 16.75
CA LEU A 289 -19.38 -5.00 16.32
C LEU A 289 -19.14 -3.76 15.45
N PRO A 290 -18.33 -2.77 15.87
CA PRO A 290 -17.94 -1.69 15.00
C PRO A 290 -16.92 -2.22 13.97
N THR A 291 -17.45 -2.73 12.87
CA THR A 291 -16.72 -2.96 11.63
C THR A 291 -16.21 -1.61 11.13
N GLY A 292 -14.91 -1.50 10.84
CA GLY A 292 -14.28 -0.24 10.43
C GLY A 292 -14.88 0.32 9.14
N GLU A 293 -15.84 1.23 9.26
CA GLU A 293 -16.37 2.05 8.18
C GLU A 293 -16.58 3.51 8.62
N LEU A 294 -16.04 4.43 7.81
CA LEU A 294 -16.35 5.87 7.70
C LEU A 294 -15.92 6.83 8.84
N VAL A 295 -14.85 7.61 8.60
CA VAL A 295 -14.60 8.93 9.27
C VAL A 295 -15.33 10.08 8.53
N VAL A 296 -16.42 9.78 7.84
CA VAL A 296 -17.36 10.78 7.31
C VAL A 296 -18.76 10.38 7.73
N ASP A 297 -19.38 11.26 8.53
CA ASP A 297 -20.80 11.18 8.92
C ASP A 297 -21.69 10.89 7.70
N ALA A 298 -22.46 9.80 7.75
CA ALA A 298 -23.34 9.36 6.66
C ALA A 298 -24.30 10.46 6.21
N ALA A 299 -24.74 11.33 7.12
CA ALA A 299 -25.58 12.48 6.79
C ALA A 299 -24.87 13.47 5.86
N LYS A 300 -23.56 13.68 6.05
CA LYS A 300 -22.76 14.59 5.21
C LYS A 300 -22.46 14.00 3.85
N LEU A 301 -22.32 12.68 3.76
CA LEU A 301 -22.19 12.02 2.48
C LEU A 301 -23.49 12.14 1.67
N ALA A 302 -24.65 11.91 2.30
CA ALA A 302 -25.96 12.11 1.68
C ALA A 302 -26.19 13.58 1.27
N GLU A 303 -25.79 14.54 2.11
CA GLU A 303 -25.83 15.97 1.78
C GLU A 303 -24.95 16.27 0.56
N ALA A 304 -23.73 15.74 0.51
CA ALA A 304 -22.80 15.93 -0.61
C ALA A 304 -23.35 15.33 -1.91
N GLN A 305 -23.94 14.13 -1.87
CA GLN A 305 -24.60 13.49 -3.01
C GLN A 305 -25.78 14.33 -3.51
N THR A 306 -26.65 14.78 -2.60
CA THR A 306 -27.80 15.64 -2.94
C THR A 306 -27.33 16.93 -3.60
N LYS A 307 -26.38 17.62 -2.99
CA LYS A 307 -25.78 18.86 -3.50
C LYS A 307 -25.17 18.69 -4.88
N LEU A 308 -24.44 17.59 -5.10
CA LEU A 308 -23.88 17.23 -6.41
C LEU A 308 -24.99 17.12 -7.44
N GLN A 309 -26.02 16.33 -7.17
CA GLN A 309 -27.08 16.08 -8.14
C GLN A 309 -27.91 17.34 -8.44
N GLU A 310 -28.28 18.12 -7.42
CA GLU A 310 -29.01 19.37 -7.59
C GLU A 310 -28.24 20.36 -8.47
N THR A 311 -26.93 20.47 -8.27
CA THR A 311 -26.07 21.37 -9.05
C THR A 311 -26.05 20.97 -10.53
N PHE A 312 -25.96 19.67 -10.85
CA PHE A 312 -26.06 19.17 -12.23
C PHE A 312 -27.48 19.27 -12.81
N ARG A 313 -28.51 19.31 -11.97
CA ARG A 313 -29.91 19.50 -12.39
C ARG A 313 -30.28 20.97 -12.63
N LEU A 314 -29.39 21.94 -12.39
CA LEU A 314 -29.62 23.33 -12.76
C LEU A 314 -29.73 23.52 -14.30
N PRO A 315 -30.52 24.49 -14.78
CA PRO A 315 -30.60 24.80 -16.20
C PRO A 315 -29.31 25.46 -16.70
N ALA A 316 -28.99 25.29 -18.00
CA ALA A 316 -27.73 25.71 -18.61
C ALA A 316 -27.31 27.16 -18.30
N HIS A 317 -28.26 28.11 -18.33
CA HIS A 317 -28.01 29.53 -18.09
C HIS A 317 -27.68 29.88 -16.63
N LYS A 318 -27.92 28.97 -15.67
CA LYS A 318 -27.62 29.16 -14.23
C LYS A 318 -26.51 28.24 -13.72
N ALA A 319 -26.16 27.19 -14.45
CA ALA A 319 -25.32 26.11 -13.93
C ALA A 319 -23.82 26.37 -13.97
N GLN A 320 -23.31 27.28 -14.82
CA GLN A 320 -21.87 27.44 -15.03
C GLN A 320 -21.09 27.73 -13.72
N ARG A 321 -21.43 28.82 -13.03
CA ARG A 321 -20.74 29.20 -11.77
C ARG A 321 -20.91 28.16 -10.66
N PRO A 322 -22.12 27.61 -10.41
CA PRO A 322 -22.30 26.51 -9.45
C PRO A 322 -21.45 25.27 -9.77
N LEU A 323 -21.41 24.82 -11.03
CA LEU A 323 -20.61 23.65 -11.42
C LEU A 323 -19.10 23.87 -11.27
N GLU A 324 -18.61 25.09 -11.51
CA GLU A 324 -17.21 25.47 -11.26
C GLU A 324 -16.87 25.41 -9.77
N ARG A 325 -17.79 25.85 -8.90
CA ARG A 325 -17.60 25.86 -7.43
C ARG A 325 -17.88 24.52 -6.76
N LEU A 326 -18.61 23.62 -7.40
CA LEU A 326 -19.06 22.34 -6.84
C LEU A 326 -17.94 21.56 -6.14
N GLY A 327 -16.74 21.51 -6.70
CA GLY A 327 -15.61 20.82 -6.07
C GLY A 327 -15.26 21.36 -4.68
N LYS A 328 -15.27 22.69 -4.50
CA LYS A 328 -15.04 23.33 -3.20
C LYS A 328 -16.23 23.17 -2.27
N GLU A 329 -17.45 23.29 -2.79
CA GLU A 329 -18.67 23.10 -2.00
C GLU A 329 -18.75 21.66 -1.45
N LEU A 330 -18.34 20.65 -2.22
CA LEU A 330 -18.22 19.27 -1.74
C LEU A 330 -17.13 19.11 -0.67
N GLU A 331 -15.98 19.79 -0.80
CA GLU A 331 -14.94 19.79 0.24
C GLU A 331 -15.44 20.43 1.55
N GLU A 332 -16.24 21.50 1.46
CA GLU A 332 -16.87 22.17 2.59
C GLU A 332 -17.88 21.26 3.31
N VAL A 333 -18.78 20.60 2.57
CA VAL A 333 -19.77 19.65 3.11
C VAL A 333 -19.06 18.46 3.78
N LEU A 334 -18.13 17.82 3.07
CA LEU A 334 -17.42 16.64 3.56
C LEU A 334 -16.39 16.99 4.66
N GLY A 335 -15.96 18.24 4.73
CA GLY A 335 -15.02 18.73 5.73
C GLY A 335 -13.60 18.21 5.56
N SER A 336 -13.18 17.94 4.32
CA SER A 336 -11.85 17.46 3.95
C SER A 336 -11.54 17.85 2.50
N SER A 337 -10.25 18.04 2.19
CA SER A 337 -9.83 18.29 0.81
C SER A 337 -10.09 17.06 -0.06
N ARG A 338 -10.20 17.29 -1.37
CA ARG A 338 -10.49 16.24 -2.36
C ARG A 338 -9.49 15.07 -2.32
N GLU A 339 -8.23 15.36 -2.03
CA GLU A 339 -7.15 14.39 -1.90
C GLU A 339 -7.31 13.48 -0.67
N GLY A 340 -8.04 13.94 0.35
CA GLY A 340 -8.31 13.20 1.58
C GLY A 340 -9.60 12.38 1.56
N TRP A 341 -10.36 12.37 0.46
CA TRP A 341 -11.58 11.58 0.36
C TRP A 341 -11.25 10.09 0.24
N SER A 342 -11.83 9.27 1.13
CA SER A 342 -11.64 7.83 1.12
C SER A 342 -12.29 7.17 -0.09
N VAL A 343 -11.86 5.94 -0.42
CA VAL A 343 -12.42 5.16 -1.54
C VAL A 343 -13.95 5.03 -1.44
N PRO A 344 -14.55 4.67 -0.30
CA PRO A 344 -16.01 4.63 -0.18
C PRO A 344 -16.70 5.96 -0.50
N VAL A 345 -16.14 7.09 -0.04
CA VAL A 345 -16.70 8.42 -0.29
C VAL A 345 -16.67 8.77 -1.77
N ILE A 346 -15.53 8.58 -2.44
CA ILE A 346 -15.43 8.91 -3.87
C ILE A 346 -16.31 8.00 -4.73
N ARG A 347 -16.50 6.72 -4.33
CA ARG A 347 -17.39 5.79 -5.03
C ARG A 347 -18.87 6.12 -4.83
N ALA A 348 -19.29 6.45 -3.62
CA ALA A 348 -20.66 6.89 -3.36
C ALA A 348 -21.02 8.19 -4.10
N LEU A 349 -20.07 9.13 -4.21
CA LEU A 349 -20.26 10.34 -5.03
C LEU A 349 -20.29 10.03 -6.53
N PHE A 350 -19.51 9.03 -6.99
CA PHE A 350 -19.56 8.59 -8.39
C PHE A 350 -20.93 7.99 -8.73
N ASP A 351 -21.49 7.19 -7.84
CA ASP A 351 -22.82 6.57 -8.05
C ASP A 351 -23.88 7.67 -8.19
N ALA A 352 -23.87 8.69 -7.32
CA ALA A 352 -24.76 9.84 -7.42
C ALA A 352 -24.52 10.67 -8.71
N LEU A 353 -23.27 10.77 -9.18
CA LEU A 353 -22.91 11.45 -10.43
C LEU A 353 -23.42 10.69 -11.67
N LEU A 354 -23.39 9.35 -11.63
CA LEU A 354 -23.85 8.50 -12.72
C LEU A 354 -25.35 8.64 -12.95
N GLU A 355 -26.14 8.81 -11.90
CA GLU A 355 -27.59 9.07 -12.00
C GLU A 355 -27.93 10.34 -12.80
N VAL A 356 -27.06 11.35 -12.77
CA VAL A 356 -27.25 12.61 -13.49
C VAL A 356 -26.48 12.68 -14.81
N GLN A 357 -26.02 11.55 -15.35
CA GLN A 357 -25.23 11.50 -16.60
C GLN A 357 -25.91 12.13 -17.82
N THR A 358 -27.25 12.15 -17.87
CA THR A 358 -28.02 12.73 -18.98
C THR A 358 -27.91 14.26 -19.02
N THR A 359 -27.59 14.89 -17.89
CA THR A 359 -27.41 16.35 -17.79
C THR A 359 -26.25 16.88 -18.64
N ARG A 360 -25.31 16.00 -19.05
CA ARG A 360 -24.22 16.34 -19.97
C ARG A 360 -24.72 16.98 -21.27
N GLN A 361 -25.90 16.60 -21.75
CA GLN A 361 -26.48 17.14 -22.99
C GLN A 361 -26.81 18.64 -22.89
N ARG A 362 -27.00 19.18 -21.66
CA ARG A 362 -27.52 20.53 -21.44
C ARG A 362 -26.58 21.64 -21.86
N SER A 363 -25.27 21.50 -21.60
CA SER A 363 -24.28 22.48 -22.03
C SER A 363 -22.86 21.90 -22.00
N PRO A 364 -21.90 22.51 -22.71
CA PRO A 364 -20.49 22.11 -22.65
C PRO A 364 -19.91 22.14 -21.22
N TYR A 365 -20.41 23.05 -20.37
CA TYR A 365 -19.99 23.13 -18.96
C TYR A 365 -20.50 21.93 -18.14
N HIS A 366 -21.73 21.44 -18.40
CA HIS A 366 -22.21 20.23 -17.75
C HIS A 366 -21.34 19.04 -18.14
N GLU A 367 -21.12 18.83 -19.44
CA GLU A 367 -20.32 17.70 -19.90
C GLU A 367 -18.89 17.75 -19.40
N GLY A 368 -18.21 18.89 -19.53
CA GLY A 368 -16.83 19.03 -19.08
C GLY A 368 -16.67 18.80 -17.58
N ARG A 369 -17.57 19.35 -16.74
CA ARG A 369 -17.50 19.17 -15.29
C ARG A 369 -17.91 17.78 -14.84
N TRP A 370 -18.88 17.16 -15.53
CA TRP A 370 -19.23 15.76 -15.29
C TRP A 370 -18.04 14.84 -15.57
N LEU A 371 -17.37 15.00 -16.71
CA LEU A 371 -16.20 14.20 -17.09
C LEU A 371 -15.03 14.39 -16.11
N ASN A 372 -14.77 15.64 -15.72
CA ASN A 372 -13.73 15.96 -14.73
C ASN A 372 -13.94 15.23 -13.40
N LEU A 373 -15.17 15.29 -12.87
CA LEU A 373 -15.55 14.62 -11.63
C LEU A 373 -15.60 13.10 -11.79
N ALA A 374 -16.14 12.57 -12.88
CA ALA A 374 -16.19 11.13 -13.13
C ALA A 374 -14.78 10.52 -13.14
N GLY A 375 -13.85 11.13 -13.87
CA GLY A 375 -12.45 10.71 -13.89
C GLY A 375 -11.76 10.81 -12.53
N PHE A 376 -12.11 11.81 -11.73
CA PHE A 376 -11.61 11.93 -10.36
C PHE A 376 -12.20 10.84 -9.47
N LEU A 377 -13.52 10.76 -9.35
CA LEU A 377 -14.23 9.91 -8.40
C LEU A 377 -14.07 8.41 -8.66
N LEU A 378 -13.81 8.01 -9.92
CA LEU A 378 -13.66 6.61 -10.31
C LEU A 378 -12.20 6.13 -10.38
N ARG A 379 -11.20 6.99 -10.18
CA ARG A 379 -9.77 6.60 -10.28
C ARG A 379 -9.41 5.44 -9.32
N PRO A 380 -8.51 4.51 -9.69
CA PRO A 380 -7.92 4.29 -11.02
C PRO A 380 -8.83 3.47 -11.97
N GLY A 381 -10.08 3.24 -11.60
CA GLY A 381 -11.05 2.38 -12.29
C GLY A 381 -11.19 0.98 -11.68
N PHE A 382 -10.48 0.69 -10.59
CA PHE A 382 -10.53 -0.59 -9.87
C PHE A 382 -10.09 -0.41 -8.41
N GLY A 383 -10.25 -1.46 -7.59
CA GLY A 383 -9.79 -1.50 -6.19
C GLY A 383 -10.88 -1.34 -5.13
N SER A 384 -12.13 -1.15 -5.52
CA SER A 384 -13.30 -1.19 -4.62
C SER A 384 -14.28 -2.28 -5.03
N THR A 385 -15.05 -2.80 -4.06
CA THR A 385 -16.23 -3.63 -4.32
C THR A 385 -17.17 -2.85 -5.26
N LEU A 386 -17.60 -3.49 -6.36
CA LEU A 386 -18.44 -2.93 -7.44
C LEU A 386 -17.78 -1.98 -8.45
N ASP A 387 -16.46 -1.85 -8.49
CA ASP A 387 -15.81 -1.03 -9.52
C ASP A 387 -16.07 -1.53 -10.95
N ASP A 388 -16.20 -2.85 -11.17
CA ASP A 388 -16.55 -3.41 -12.48
C ASP A 388 -17.92 -2.90 -12.99
N PHE A 389 -18.89 -2.77 -12.10
CA PHE A 389 -20.22 -2.23 -12.44
C PHE A 389 -20.15 -0.73 -12.77
N ARG A 390 -19.41 0.05 -11.98
CA ARG A 390 -19.19 1.48 -12.23
C ARG A 390 -18.46 1.72 -13.54
N MET A 391 -17.45 0.90 -13.84
CA MET A 391 -16.72 0.93 -15.10
C MET A 391 -17.62 0.55 -16.29
N ALA A 392 -18.55 -0.39 -16.12
CA ALA A 392 -19.56 -0.69 -17.14
C ALA A 392 -20.49 0.52 -17.41
N GLY A 393 -20.88 1.25 -16.36
CA GLY A 393 -21.61 2.52 -16.50
C GLY A 393 -20.80 3.57 -17.27
N MET A 394 -19.54 3.76 -16.91
CA MET A 394 -18.64 4.68 -17.62
C MET A 394 -18.35 4.23 -19.06
N TRP A 395 -18.36 2.93 -19.34
CA TRP A 395 -18.21 2.41 -20.70
C TRP A 395 -19.42 2.74 -21.58
N LYS A 396 -20.64 2.73 -21.05
CA LYS A 396 -21.84 3.20 -21.77
C LYS A 396 -21.69 4.68 -22.16
N VAL A 397 -21.24 5.51 -21.23
CA VAL A 397 -20.92 6.92 -21.48
C VAL A 397 -19.84 7.07 -22.56
N PHE A 398 -18.83 6.21 -22.56
CA PHE A 398 -17.81 6.19 -23.59
C PHE A 398 -18.37 5.89 -24.99
N LEU A 399 -19.26 4.89 -25.09
CA LEU A 399 -19.89 4.48 -26.36
C LEU A 399 -20.81 5.56 -26.94
N GLU A 400 -21.47 6.34 -26.08
CA GLU A 400 -22.25 7.52 -26.52
C GLU A 400 -21.36 8.63 -27.12
N GLY A 401 -20.10 8.70 -26.69
CA GLY A 401 -19.14 9.69 -27.13
C GLY A 401 -19.35 11.08 -26.52
N LEU A 402 -18.71 12.06 -27.15
CA LEU A 402 -18.80 13.48 -26.75
C LEU A 402 -20.06 14.12 -27.31
N LEU A 403 -20.83 14.77 -26.44
CA LEU A 403 -22.06 15.48 -26.79
C LEU A 403 -21.77 16.91 -27.28
N HIS A 404 -20.70 17.53 -26.77
CA HIS A 404 -20.23 18.87 -27.14
C HIS A 404 -18.79 18.83 -27.71
N PRO A 405 -18.53 18.07 -28.81
CA PRO A 405 -17.17 17.80 -29.30
C PRO A 405 -16.44 19.02 -29.87
N ARG A 406 -17.16 20.11 -30.15
CA ARG A 406 -16.58 21.37 -30.66
C ARG A 406 -15.83 22.18 -29.59
N HIS A 407 -16.02 21.87 -28.30
CA HIS A 407 -15.39 22.60 -27.21
C HIS A 407 -14.10 21.92 -26.71
N ASP A 408 -12.99 22.66 -26.73
CA ASP A 408 -11.66 22.17 -26.32
C ASP A 408 -11.62 21.68 -24.86
N MET A 409 -12.29 22.39 -23.95
CA MET A 409 -12.40 22.00 -22.55
C MET A 409 -13.00 20.60 -22.42
N VAL A 410 -14.12 20.35 -23.10
CA VAL A 410 -14.82 19.06 -23.07
C VAL A 410 -13.95 17.94 -23.64
N ARG A 411 -13.30 18.19 -24.78
CA ARG A 411 -12.34 17.24 -25.38
C ARG A 411 -11.18 16.93 -24.45
N THR A 412 -10.69 17.93 -23.71
CA THR A 412 -9.59 17.76 -22.76
C THR A 412 -10.04 16.92 -21.56
N GLU A 413 -11.17 17.26 -20.93
CA GLU A 413 -11.69 16.53 -19.77
C GLU A 413 -12.06 15.09 -20.11
N TRP A 414 -12.54 14.81 -21.33
CA TRP A 414 -12.75 13.45 -21.82
C TRP A 414 -11.48 12.60 -21.75
N ILE A 415 -10.37 13.13 -22.29
CA ILE A 415 -9.09 12.42 -22.32
C ILE A 415 -8.52 12.27 -20.91
N VAL A 416 -8.63 13.31 -20.08
CA VAL A 416 -8.21 13.27 -18.68
C VAL A 416 -8.99 12.23 -17.90
N ALA A 417 -10.31 12.14 -18.10
CA ALA A 417 -11.15 11.15 -17.45
C ALA A 417 -10.73 9.73 -17.82
N LEU A 418 -10.63 9.44 -19.13
CA LEU A 418 -10.20 8.13 -19.64
C LEU A 418 -8.79 7.75 -19.15
N ARG A 419 -7.87 8.71 -19.07
CA ARG A 419 -6.52 8.47 -18.55
C ARG A 419 -6.55 8.06 -17.07
N ARG A 420 -7.34 8.77 -16.25
CA ARG A 420 -7.43 8.54 -14.80
C ARG A 420 -8.02 7.17 -14.44
N ILE A 421 -8.91 6.64 -15.29
CA ILE A 421 -9.58 5.36 -15.08
C ILE A 421 -9.05 4.22 -15.96
N ALA A 422 -7.93 4.45 -16.65
CA ALA A 422 -7.40 3.53 -17.66
C ALA A 422 -7.15 2.11 -17.10
N GLY A 423 -6.85 2.01 -15.80
CA GLY A 423 -6.63 0.75 -15.11
C GLY A 423 -7.86 -0.15 -15.04
N GLY A 424 -9.06 0.43 -14.97
CA GLY A 424 -10.32 -0.33 -14.98
C GLY A 424 -10.74 -0.86 -16.34
N PHE A 425 -10.04 -0.50 -17.43
CA PHE A 425 -10.39 -0.93 -18.77
C PHE A 425 -9.64 -2.20 -19.20
N ASN A 426 -10.39 -3.21 -19.67
CA ASN A 426 -9.82 -4.39 -20.30
C ASN A 426 -9.10 -4.05 -21.63
N ARG A 427 -8.43 -5.04 -22.22
CA ARG A 427 -7.67 -4.87 -23.47
C ARG A 427 -8.50 -4.32 -24.63
N GLY A 428 -9.71 -4.85 -24.83
CA GLY A 428 -10.60 -4.41 -25.91
C GLY A 428 -10.99 -2.94 -25.76
N HIS A 429 -11.36 -2.54 -24.55
CA HIS A 429 -11.71 -1.15 -24.24
C HIS A 429 -10.55 -0.18 -24.52
N GLN A 430 -9.34 -0.49 -24.05
CA GLN A 430 -8.17 0.36 -24.26
C GLN A 430 -7.79 0.48 -25.75
N GLU A 431 -7.94 -0.59 -26.53
CA GLU A 431 -7.71 -0.55 -27.99
C GLU A 431 -8.72 0.34 -28.71
N THR A 432 -9.99 0.27 -28.32
CA THR A 432 -11.05 1.15 -28.85
C THR A 432 -10.79 2.61 -28.49
N ILE A 433 -10.40 2.89 -27.24
CA ILE A 433 -10.02 4.24 -26.78
C ILE A 433 -8.82 4.77 -27.58
N PHE A 434 -7.84 3.91 -27.86
CA PHE A 434 -6.60 4.31 -28.52
C PHE A 434 -6.76 4.58 -30.03
N SER A 435 -7.63 3.83 -30.71
CA SER A 435 -7.85 3.91 -32.17
C SER A 435 -8.00 5.35 -32.71
N PRO A 436 -8.88 6.22 -32.17
CA PRO A 436 -9.03 7.60 -32.66
C PRO A 436 -7.84 8.52 -32.30
N VAL A 437 -7.10 8.20 -31.24
CA VAL A 437 -5.95 8.98 -30.73
C VAL A 437 -4.68 8.68 -31.55
N GLN A 438 -4.51 7.42 -31.96
CA GLN A 438 -3.29 6.91 -32.61
C GLN A 438 -2.81 7.73 -33.83
N PRO A 439 -3.67 8.15 -34.79
CA PRO A 439 -3.19 8.89 -35.96
C PRO A 439 -2.54 10.23 -35.62
N TYR A 440 -2.96 10.88 -34.53
CA TYR A 440 -2.35 12.14 -34.08
C TYR A 440 -0.99 11.91 -33.43
N LEU A 441 -0.90 10.88 -32.58
CA LEU A 441 0.37 10.53 -31.93
C LEU A 441 1.43 10.05 -32.92
N LEU A 442 1.01 9.36 -33.99
CA LEU A 442 1.90 8.93 -35.06
C LEU A 442 2.17 10.02 -36.12
N GLY A 443 1.70 11.25 -35.92
CA GLY A 443 1.90 12.36 -36.85
C GLY A 443 1.17 12.25 -38.19
N LYS A 444 0.25 11.29 -38.34
CA LYS A 444 -0.57 11.09 -39.55
C LYS A 444 -1.71 12.11 -39.66
N LYS A 445 -2.21 12.61 -38.52
CA LYS A 445 -3.18 13.70 -38.44
C LYS A 445 -2.60 14.87 -37.64
N ARG A 446 -2.97 16.09 -38.01
CA ARG A 446 -2.57 17.37 -37.37
C ARG A 446 -3.81 18.18 -36.98
N GLY A 447 -3.61 19.34 -36.35
CA GLY A 447 -4.69 20.28 -36.03
C GLY A 447 -5.20 20.21 -34.58
N LEU A 448 -4.51 19.49 -33.68
CA LEU A 448 -4.79 19.56 -32.25
C LEU A 448 -4.07 20.76 -31.62
N SER A 449 -4.72 21.38 -30.63
CA SER A 449 -4.05 22.34 -29.75
C SER A 449 -2.91 21.65 -29.00
N ARG A 450 -1.89 22.42 -28.60
CA ARG A 450 -0.72 21.88 -27.87
C ARG A 450 -1.12 21.19 -26.57
N GLN A 451 -2.15 21.71 -25.89
CA GLN A 451 -2.69 21.14 -24.66
C GLN A 451 -3.39 19.80 -24.91
N LEU A 452 -4.26 19.72 -25.93
CA LEU A 452 -4.96 18.47 -26.21
C LEU A 452 -4.00 17.37 -26.71
N LEU A 453 -3.00 17.75 -27.51
CA LEU A 453 -1.94 16.82 -27.92
C LEU A 453 -1.15 16.27 -26.72
N ALA A 454 -0.89 17.10 -25.70
CA ALA A 454 -0.26 16.66 -24.46
C ALA A 454 -1.09 15.58 -23.75
N GLU A 455 -2.39 15.81 -23.63
CA GLU A 455 -3.30 14.86 -23.00
C GLU A 455 -3.43 13.56 -23.81
N TYR A 456 -3.39 13.62 -25.15
CA TYR A 456 -3.36 12.43 -26.00
C TYR A 456 -2.11 11.57 -25.74
N TRP A 457 -0.94 12.21 -25.62
CA TRP A 457 0.29 11.49 -25.28
C TRP A 457 0.21 10.87 -23.89
N ARG A 458 -0.35 11.60 -22.92
CA ARG A 458 -0.52 11.10 -21.56
C ARG A 458 -1.48 9.92 -21.50
N LEU A 459 -2.59 9.98 -22.23
CA LEU A 459 -3.52 8.87 -22.37
C LEU A 459 -2.82 7.66 -23.02
N GLY A 460 -2.18 7.83 -24.18
CA GLY A 460 -1.51 6.74 -24.87
C GLY A 460 -0.43 6.03 -24.05
N ALA A 461 0.28 6.77 -23.20
CA ALA A 461 1.28 6.24 -22.28
C ALA A 461 0.67 5.58 -21.03
N SER A 462 -0.55 5.94 -20.64
CA SER A 462 -1.29 5.30 -19.54
C SER A 462 -1.94 3.97 -19.94
N LEU A 463 -2.22 3.71 -21.22
CA LEU A 463 -2.91 2.49 -21.69
C LEU A 463 -1.97 1.27 -21.69
N GLU A 464 -1.85 0.61 -20.54
CA GLU A 464 -0.89 -0.49 -20.37
C GLU A 464 -1.27 -1.80 -21.08
N HIS A 465 -2.51 -1.98 -21.52
CA HIS A 465 -2.94 -3.16 -22.28
C HIS A 465 -2.60 -3.09 -23.77
N LEU A 466 -2.11 -1.94 -24.26
CA LEU A 466 -1.63 -1.83 -25.64
C LEU A 466 -0.48 -2.81 -25.90
N SER A 467 -0.47 -3.42 -27.09
CA SER A 467 0.62 -4.33 -27.48
C SER A 467 2.00 -3.67 -27.39
N ALA A 468 3.01 -4.46 -27.04
CA ALA A 468 4.42 -4.02 -27.01
C ALA A 468 4.85 -3.33 -28.32
N LYS A 469 4.41 -3.83 -29.48
CA LYS A 469 4.67 -3.24 -30.80
C LYS A 469 4.10 -1.82 -30.94
N LYS A 470 2.88 -1.56 -30.45
CA LYS A 470 2.27 -0.22 -30.47
C LYS A 470 3.02 0.73 -29.54
N LYS A 471 3.34 0.28 -28.32
CA LYS A 471 4.13 1.08 -27.36
C LYS A 471 5.52 1.41 -27.91
N ALA A 472 6.20 0.44 -28.53
CA ALA A 472 7.50 0.65 -29.18
C ALA A 472 7.42 1.70 -30.30
N LYS A 473 6.36 1.66 -31.11
CA LYS A 473 6.14 2.67 -32.16
C LYS A 473 5.93 4.07 -31.57
N LEU A 474 5.11 4.19 -30.53
CA LEU A 474 4.87 5.47 -29.84
C LEU A 474 6.14 6.02 -29.20
N GLY A 475 6.89 5.17 -28.49
CA GLY A 475 8.14 5.58 -27.86
C GLY A 475 9.20 6.00 -28.88
N GLY A 476 9.28 5.34 -30.04
CA GLY A 476 10.13 5.78 -31.15
C GLY A 476 9.79 7.19 -31.65
N VAL A 477 8.51 7.48 -31.88
CA VAL A 477 8.07 8.84 -32.27
C VAL A 477 8.39 9.85 -31.16
N MET A 478 8.12 9.52 -29.90
CA MET A 478 8.42 10.40 -28.77
C MET A 478 9.92 10.70 -28.67
N LEU A 479 10.76 9.69 -28.84
CA LEU A 479 12.20 9.81 -28.80
C LEU A 479 12.72 10.70 -29.93
N ASP A 480 12.20 10.54 -31.14
CA ASP A 480 12.54 11.43 -32.26
C ASP A 480 12.09 12.88 -32.00
N LEU A 481 10.97 13.09 -31.29
CA LEU A 481 10.53 14.43 -30.88
C LEU A 481 11.45 15.03 -29.81
N LEU A 482 11.93 14.22 -28.86
CA LEU A 482 12.88 14.64 -27.83
C LEU A 482 14.22 15.05 -28.46
N GLU A 483 14.76 14.24 -29.38
CA GLU A 483 16.01 14.55 -30.07
C GLU A 483 15.93 15.82 -30.92
N LYS A 484 14.78 16.09 -31.53
CA LYS A 484 14.55 17.30 -32.33
C LYS A 484 14.22 18.54 -31.47
N GLY A 485 14.19 18.41 -30.14
CA GLY A 485 13.76 19.48 -29.23
C GLY A 485 12.29 19.91 -29.40
N LYS A 486 11.47 19.06 -30.02
CA LYS A 486 10.04 19.32 -30.31
C LYS A 486 9.10 18.67 -29.30
N ALA A 487 9.59 17.73 -28.49
CA ALA A 487 8.85 17.15 -27.39
C ALA A 487 8.69 18.17 -26.25
N PRO A 488 7.49 18.35 -25.69
CA PRO A 488 7.33 19.25 -24.57
C PRO A 488 8.04 18.74 -23.31
N PRO A 489 8.80 19.60 -22.60
CA PRO A 489 9.66 19.19 -21.49
C PRO A 489 8.93 18.46 -20.35
N ARG A 490 7.67 18.84 -20.08
CA ARG A 490 6.88 18.35 -18.94
C ARG A 490 6.21 16.99 -19.13
N TRP A 491 6.11 16.47 -20.35
CA TRP A 491 5.39 15.19 -20.55
C TRP A 491 6.03 14.28 -21.59
N GLY A 492 6.95 14.79 -22.41
CA GLY A 492 7.69 13.96 -23.36
C GLY A 492 8.48 12.86 -22.65
N PRO A 493 9.39 13.21 -21.72
CA PRO A 493 10.14 12.22 -20.93
C PRO A 493 9.21 11.31 -20.11
N TRP A 494 8.19 11.88 -19.46
CA TRP A 494 7.18 11.12 -18.72
C TRP A 494 6.53 10.02 -19.57
N ALA A 495 6.03 10.39 -20.75
CA ALA A 495 5.34 9.47 -21.65
C ALA A 495 6.29 8.36 -22.13
N LEU A 496 7.55 8.71 -22.44
CA LEU A 496 8.57 7.72 -22.82
C LEU A 496 8.88 6.75 -21.66
N GLY A 497 9.01 7.28 -20.43
CA GLY A 497 9.22 6.49 -19.22
C GLY A 497 8.06 5.51 -18.95
N ARG A 498 6.81 5.97 -19.09
CA ARG A 498 5.62 5.13 -18.92
C ARG A 498 5.51 4.05 -19.99
N LEU A 499 5.77 4.37 -21.26
CA LEU A 499 5.75 3.41 -22.37
C LEU A 499 6.85 2.35 -22.25
N GLY A 500 8.02 2.75 -21.75
CA GLY A 500 9.21 1.93 -21.61
C GLY A 500 9.43 1.36 -20.22
N GLY A 501 8.54 1.58 -19.25
CA GLY A 501 8.70 1.11 -17.88
C GLY A 501 8.93 -0.40 -17.80
N ARG A 502 9.76 -0.85 -16.87
CA ARG A 502 10.04 -2.28 -16.65
C ARG A 502 9.01 -2.98 -15.75
N VAL A 503 8.23 -2.18 -15.06
CA VAL A 503 7.24 -2.59 -14.06
C VAL A 503 5.90 -1.90 -14.39
N PRO A 504 4.89 -2.63 -14.91
CA PRO A 504 3.60 -2.04 -15.27
C PRO A 504 2.79 -1.70 -14.01
N LEU A 505 2.00 -0.62 -14.01
CA LEU A 505 1.12 -0.24 -12.91
C LEU A 505 -0.07 -1.19 -12.74
N TYR A 506 -0.61 -1.70 -13.83
CA TYR A 506 -1.79 -2.58 -13.80
C TYR A 506 -1.86 -3.54 -15.00
N GLY A 507 -1.15 -3.26 -16.09
CA GLY A 507 -1.17 -4.09 -17.29
C GLY A 507 -0.32 -5.36 -17.15
N PRO A 508 -0.57 -6.37 -18.00
CA PRO A 508 0.17 -7.62 -17.91
C PRO A 508 1.59 -7.47 -18.48
N ILE A 509 2.49 -8.28 -17.94
CA ILE A 509 3.94 -8.20 -18.19
C ILE A 509 4.29 -8.46 -19.67
N ASP A 510 3.49 -9.26 -20.37
CA ASP A 510 3.66 -9.56 -21.81
C ASP A 510 3.43 -8.33 -22.73
N ARG A 511 2.94 -7.21 -22.17
CA ARG A 511 2.71 -5.94 -22.90
C ARG A 511 3.84 -4.95 -22.73
N LEU A 512 4.91 -5.30 -22.02
CA LEU A 512 6.09 -4.45 -21.90
C LEU A 512 6.85 -4.37 -23.23
N VAL A 513 7.45 -3.22 -23.49
CA VAL A 513 8.38 -3.06 -24.61
C VAL A 513 9.61 -3.94 -24.36
N PRO A 514 10.15 -4.65 -25.37
CA PRO A 514 11.32 -5.51 -25.21
C PRO A 514 12.49 -4.79 -24.54
N ALA A 515 13.24 -5.50 -23.69
CA ALA A 515 14.40 -4.94 -22.97
C ALA A 515 15.40 -4.26 -23.89
N LYS A 516 15.68 -4.85 -25.06
CA LYS A 516 16.54 -4.27 -26.09
C LYS A 516 16.06 -2.88 -26.55
N THR A 517 14.77 -2.74 -26.84
CA THR A 517 14.19 -1.46 -27.27
C THR A 517 14.21 -0.43 -26.13
N ALA A 518 13.97 -0.84 -24.89
CA ALA A 518 14.10 0.03 -23.73
C ALA A 518 15.55 0.49 -23.49
N ALA A 519 16.53 -0.40 -23.69
CA ALA A 519 17.95 -0.08 -23.63
C ALA A 519 18.34 0.93 -24.71
N ASP A 520 17.89 0.74 -25.96
CA ASP A 520 18.13 1.69 -27.06
C ASP A 520 17.58 3.09 -26.72
N TRP A 521 16.37 3.15 -26.12
CA TRP A 521 15.78 4.41 -25.67
C TRP A 521 16.57 5.04 -24.54
N LEU A 522 16.92 4.25 -23.51
CA LEU A 522 17.69 4.73 -22.36
C LEU A 522 19.04 5.31 -22.81
N GLN A 523 19.76 4.64 -23.71
CA GLN A 523 21.02 5.14 -24.24
C GLN A 523 20.85 6.49 -24.96
N ARG A 524 19.82 6.64 -25.79
CA ARG A 524 19.52 7.90 -26.50
C ARG A 524 19.10 9.01 -25.53
N VAL A 525 18.29 8.70 -24.52
CA VAL A 525 17.88 9.66 -23.47
C VAL A 525 19.09 10.12 -22.65
N LEU A 526 19.97 9.22 -22.22
CA LEU A 526 21.18 9.58 -21.48
C LEU A 526 22.11 10.47 -22.32
N LYS A 527 22.18 10.25 -23.65
CA LYS A 527 22.97 11.09 -24.57
C LYS A 527 22.37 12.49 -24.73
N LEU A 528 21.05 12.61 -24.73
CA LEU A 528 20.35 13.91 -24.80
C LEU A 528 20.52 14.74 -23.54
N ASP A 529 20.85 14.10 -22.42
CA ASP A 529 21.03 14.71 -21.10
C ASP A 529 19.86 15.65 -20.67
N PRO A 530 18.59 15.21 -20.78
CA PRO A 530 17.46 16.08 -20.47
C PRO A 530 17.43 16.48 -18.97
N LYS A 531 16.82 17.63 -18.69
CA LYS A 531 16.71 18.20 -17.34
C LYS A 531 15.28 18.09 -16.79
N GLY A 532 15.15 18.13 -15.47
CA GLY A 532 13.87 18.16 -14.75
C GLY A 532 13.38 16.80 -14.25
N GLY A 533 12.41 16.82 -13.32
CA GLY A 533 11.90 15.62 -12.65
C GLY A 533 11.34 14.55 -13.60
N GLU A 534 10.75 14.95 -14.72
CA GLU A 534 10.21 14.00 -15.72
C GLU A 534 11.29 13.22 -16.46
N ALA A 535 12.46 13.84 -16.64
CA ALA A 535 13.63 13.17 -17.19
C ALA A 535 14.19 12.13 -16.21
N ILE A 536 14.28 12.50 -14.93
CA ILE A 536 14.64 11.59 -13.84
C ILE A 536 13.67 10.41 -13.82
N PHE A 537 12.36 10.66 -13.81
CA PHE A 537 11.34 9.63 -13.90
C PHE A 537 11.52 8.71 -15.11
N CYS A 538 11.75 9.27 -16.31
CA CYS A 538 11.97 8.49 -17.53
C CYS A 538 13.15 7.51 -17.39
N VAL A 539 14.30 8.02 -16.93
CA VAL A 539 15.53 7.24 -16.75
C VAL A 539 15.30 6.15 -15.70
N THR A 540 14.70 6.48 -14.55
CA THR A 540 14.39 5.52 -13.49
C THR A 540 13.47 4.41 -13.99
N GLN A 541 12.39 4.72 -14.73
CA GLN A 541 11.45 3.72 -15.22
C GLN A 541 12.05 2.78 -16.28
N LEU A 542 12.91 3.30 -17.16
CA LEU A 542 13.59 2.52 -18.20
C LEU A 542 14.68 1.61 -17.60
N ALA A 543 15.39 2.11 -16.58
CA ALA A 543 16.53 1.42 -15.96
C ALA A 543 16.16 0.56 -14.73
N ARG A 544 14.90 0.60 -14.29
CA ARG A 544 14.42 -0.11 -13.08
C ARG A 544 14.81 -1.59 -13.13
N LEU A 545 15.43 -2.06 -12.06
CA LEU A 545 15.79 -3.45 -11.86
C LEU A 545 14.54 -4.25 -11.48
N THR A 546 14.39 -5.41 -12.11
CA THR A 546 13.31 -6.36 -11.81
C THR A 546 13.89 -7.74 -11.55
N GLU A 547 13.14 -8.60 -10.86
CA GLU A 547 13.57 -9.97 -10.56
C GLU A 547 13.76 -10.83 -11.83
N ASP A 548 13.01 -10.50 -12.89
CA ASP A 548 13.10 -11.17 -14.17
C ASP A 548 14.15 -10.48 -15.06
N ARG A 549 15.30 -11.13 -15.16
CA ARG A 549 16.44 -10.65 -15.94
C ARG A 549 16.12 -10.40 -17.41
N SER A 550 15.15 -11.10 -18.00
CA SER A 550 14.78 -10.92 -19.41
C SER A 550 14.14 -9.56 -19.71
N ARG A 551 13.64 -8.87 -18.67
CA ARG A 551 13.02 -7.54 -18.78
C ARG A 551 14.01 -6.41 -18.56
N ASN A 552 15.09 -6.68 -17.85
CA ASN A 552 16.07 -5.69 -17.44
C ASN A 552 16.90 -5.21 -18.63
N VAL A 553 17.26 -3.92 -18.61
CA VAL A 553 18.29 -3.39 -19.51
C VAL A 553 19.67 -3.94 -19.10
N PRO A 554 20.66 -3.95 -20.01
CA PRO A 554 22.02 -4.39 -19.68
C PRO A 554 22.59 -3.68 -18.44
N ASP A 555 23.32 -4.42 -17.60
CA ASP A 555 23.83 -3.94 -16.32
C ASP A 555 24.75 -2.72 -16.48
N ASP A 556 25.60 -2.70 -17.53
CA ASP A 556 26.47 -1.56 -17.84
C ASP A 556 25.67 -0.28 -18.12
N LEU A 557 24.55 -0.41 -18.83
CA LEU A 557 23.67 0.70 -19.16
C LEU A 557 22.87 1.15 -17.94
N ARG A 558 22.43 0.22 -17.08
CA ARG A 558 21.81 0.55 -15.78
C ARG A 558 22.76 1.32 -14.89
N GLN A 559 24.03 0.90 -14.79
CA GLN A 559 25.04 1.61 -14.01
C GLN A 559 25.33 3.00 -14.55
N ARG A 560 25.30 3.19 -15.88
CA ARG A 560 25.38 4.53 -16.49
C ARG A 560 24.16 5.41 -16.14
N ALA A 561 22.97 4.83 -16.12
CA ALA A 561 21.75 5.53 -15.70
C ALA A 561 21.83 5.93 -14.21
N ARG A 562 22.33 5.04 -13.36
CA ARG A 562 22.59 5.32 -11.93
C ARG A 562 23.55 6.50 -11.75
N LYS A 563 24.70 6.47 -12.40
CA LYS A 563 25.67 7.60 -12.38
C LYS A 563 25.08 8.90 -12.92
N TRP A 564 24.20 8.82 -13.91
CA TRP A 564 23.51 9.98 -14.47
C TRP A 564 22.53 10.61 -13.49
N LEU A 565 21.87 9.78 -12.67
CA LEU A 565 20.97 10.20 -11.59
C LEU A 565 21.74 10.80 -10.41
N GLU A 566 22.85 10.17 -9.98
CA GLU A 566 23.71 10.70 -8.90
C GLU A 566 24.23 12.10 -9.21
N LYS A 567 24.64 12.37 -10.45
CA LYS A 567 25.07 13.71 -10.91
C LYS A 567 23.99 14.80 -10.80
N ARG A 568 22.74 14.42 -10.55
CA ARG A 568 21.59 15.31 -10.40
C ARG A 568 21.10 15.37 -8.96
N GLU A 569 21.89 14.89 -8.01
CA GLU A 569 21.63 14.96 -6.57
C GLU A 569 20.25 14.39 -6.21
N VAL A 570 19.85 13.31 -6.90
CA VAL A 570 18.62 12.61 -6.54
C VAL A 570 18.89 11.74 -5.30
N GLY A 571 18.04 11.84 -4.28
CA GLY A 571 18.23 11.11 -3.02
C GLY A 571 18.17 9.58 -3.19
N ALA A 572 18.65 8.84 -2.19
CA ALA A 572 18.78 7.38 -2.20
C ALA A 572 17.49 6.64 -2.62
N ARG A 573 16.32 7.17 -2.22
CA ARG A 573 15.01 6.63 -2.62
C ARG A 573 14.79 6.59 -4.14
N ALA A 574 15.30 7.57 -4.89
CA ALA A 574 15.16 7.62 -6.34
C ALA A 574 16.15 6.69 -7.07
N LEU A 575 17.24 6.30 -6.40
CA LEU A 575 18.25 5.35 -6.89
C LEU A 575 17.88 3.90 -6.59
N ARG A 576 17.18 3.64 -5.47
CA ARG A 576 16.74 2.32 -5.03
C ARG A 576 16.14 1.45 -6.14
N PRO A 577 15.25 1.95 -7.04
CA PRO A 577 14.68 1.12 -8.11
C PRO A 577 15.71 0.60 -9.12
N LEU A 578 16.93 1.15 -9.19
CA LEU A 578 18.01 0.67 -10.07
C LEU A 578 18.92 -0.34 -9.36
N ASP A 579 18.96 -0.33 -8.03
CA ASP A 579 19.87 -1.12 -7.21
C ASP A 579 19.20 -2.39 -6.68
N GLU A 580 17.92 -2.29 -6.32
CA GLU A 580 17.13 -3.40 -5.78
C GLU A 580 16.05 -3.84 -6.76
N ALA A 581 15.92 -5.14 -6.96
CA ALA A 581 14.78 -5.73 -7.63
C ALA A 581 13.56 -5.62 -6.69
N THR A 582 12.92 -4.46 -6.66
CA THR A 582 11.66 -4.26 -5.94
C THR A 582 10.56 -5.05 -6.66
N GLY A 583 10.31 -6.28 -6.22
CA GLY A 583 9.11 -7.02 -6.56
C GLY A 583 7.92 -6.26 -6.00
N GLY A 584 6.95 -5.92 -6.87
CA GLY A 584 5.77 -5.08 -6.60
C GLY A 584 5.62 -4.62 -5.16
N GLU A 585 6.26 -3.50 -4.80
CA GLU A 585 5.89 -2.76 -3.60
C GLU A 585 4.36 -2.66 -3.61
N VAL A 586 3.70 -2.92 -2.47
CA VAL A 586 2.27 -2.67 -2.30
C VAL A 586 2.07 -1.23 -2.72
N ARG A 587 1.62 -1.05 -3.96
CA ARG A 587 1.69 0.25 -4.61
C ARG A 587 0.71 1.11 -3.87
N THR A 588 1.26 2.02 -3.08
CA THR A 588 0.45 3.01 -2.42
C THR A 588 -0.32 3.75 -3.50
N GLN A 589 -1.56 4.08 -3.16
CA GLN A 589 -2.39 4.99 -3.92
C GLN A 589 -1.58 6.21 -4.46
N GLN A 590 -0.56 6.66 -3.73
CA GLN A 590 0.39 7.71 -4.12
C GLN A 590 1.12 7.47 -5.45
N GLU A 591 1.58 6.26 -5.77
CA GLU A 591 2.29 5.98 -7.04
C GLU A 591 1.35 6.02 -8.25
N PHE A 592 0.06 5.73 -8.03
CA PHE A 592 -0.99 5.90 -9.05
C PHE A 592 -1.37 7.37 -9.24
N TYR A 593 -1.21 8.21 -8.21
CA TYR A 593 -1.80 9.55 -8.16
C TYR A 593 -0.81 10.71 -8.31
N GLY A 594 0.50 10.47 -8.18
CA GLY A 594 1.53 11.50 -8.40
C GLY A 594 1.57 12.61 -7.36
N ASP A 595 0.86 12.45 -6.23
CA ASP A 595 0.78 13.42 -5.14
C ASP A 595 1.23 12.76 -3.82
N SER A 596 2.26 13.32 -3.18
CA SER A 596 2.81 12.84 -1.90
C SER A 596 1.97 13.29 -0.70
N VAL A 597 1.49 12.36 0.12
CA VAL A 597 0.88 12.68 1.44
C VAL A 597 2.01 12.75 2.48
N PRO A 598 2.10 13.83 3.27
CA PRO A 598 3.16 14.01 4.27
C PRO A 598 3.06 13.04 5.45
N ILE A 599 4.16 12.85 6.16
CA ILE A 599 4.18 12.18 7.48
C ILE A 599 3.38 13.03 8.49
N GLY A 600 2.58 12.37 9.32
CA GLY A 600 1.66 13.01 10.26
C GLY A 600 2.27 13.46 11.58
N LEU A 601 3.40 12.86 11.97
CA LEU A 601 4.15 13.18 13.17
C LEU A 601 5.53 13.70 12.79
N SER A 602 5.97 14.81 13.37
CA SER A 602 7.30 15.38 13.14
C SER A 602 7.98 15.75 14.45
N LEU A 603 9.31 15.74 14.47
CA LEU A 603 10.08 16.35 15.55
C LEU A 603 10.09 17.86 15.36
N SER A 604 9.96 18.64 16.44
CA SER A 604 10.22 20.07 16.37
C SER A 604 11.69 20.29 15.97
N PRO A 605 12.00 21.25 15.08
CA PRO A 605 13.38 21.65 14.88
C PRO A 605 13.96 22.06 16.23
N ALA A 606 15.15 21.54 16.56
CA ALA A 606 15.86 21.96 17.76
C ALA A 606 16.06 23.48 17.69
N ASP A 607 15.72 24.20 18.77
CA ASP A 607 16.17 25.58 18.91
C ASP A 607 17.70 25.56 18.81
N PRO A 608 18.32 26.36 17.91
CA PRO A 608 19.76 26.50 17.90
C PRO A 608 20.16 27.13 19.24
N ALA A 609 20.78 26.32 20.11
CA ALA A 609 21.43 26.78 21.33
C ALA A 609 22.68 27.63 21.02
#